data_AF-A0A818U1Z0-F1
#
_entry.id   AF-A0A818U1Z0-F1
#
_cell.length_a   1.000
_cell.length_b   1.000
_cell.length_c   1.000
_cell.angle_alpha   90.00
_cell.angle_beta   90.00
_cell.angle_gamma   90.00
#
_symmetry.space_group_name_H-M   'P 1'
#
loop_
_entity.id
_entity.type
_entity.pdbx_description
1 polymer ?
#
loop_
_entity_poly.entity_id
_entity_poly.type
_entity_poly.pdbx_seq_one_letter_code
_entity_poly.pdbx_strand_id
1 'polypeptide(L)'
;MSHGTLTVTIVEGRNLKDEDIIGKNDAYVELYLDKDYKQRTTTIKDTNNPTWNQKFTFNLQKRDDDLHLHVYDDDVAGRDSVGSAKIDLKKHVFGKGRYEDWVKLPAMLGLRSKGELHVIIEHQTQMSNTTTTNEQIDLEDASSLKTLSRSERTAIAEDTLNKLEAGWYCLDQGFRISLQEDVAFCMQNSVLYTEDDPQQTKKLTLAVDETNSRSFTTDTTAYTKIEVRHCTTLQAARFLVAQTGEDHVGVLNFASAKNPGGGFRTGACAQEESLARSSSLYPALTQPRCLTGYYDYNRHGERGIYSHRMIYSPRVTIFKDDNGELLSSPYHVSIVTVPAPNAGVMRDAEEIQDAMTERVKRLLYVFEANKHDTLVLGAFGCGVFKNNPLDVAIIYRKHLQSAKFKNSFKRIIFAVLNAEMCHVFKQVFSADDLNDIQQRIAAISLNHGNNKQHTRKNRNKQHKKVAKQRRKQNSAFE
;
A
#
# COMPACT_ATOMS: atom_id res chain seq x y z
N MET A 1 -13.69 -18.07 4.36
CA MET A 1 -12.41 -17.84 5.07
C MET A 1 -12.52 -16.46 5.69
N SER A 2 -12.33 -16.34 6.99
CA SER A 2 -12.52 -15.08 7.69
C SER A 2 -11.23 -14.26 7.67
N HIS A 3 -11.31 -13.06 7.10
CA HIS A 3 -10.31 -12.02 7.26
C HIS A 3 -10.60 -11.30 8.56
N GLY A 4 -9.57 -10.94 9.31
CA GLY A 4 -9.76 -10.30 10.60
C GLY A 4 -8.54 -10.40 11.48
N THR A 5 -8.74 -9.97 12.72
CA THR A 5 -7.73 -10.04 13.76
C THR A 5 -8.02 -11.22 14.67
N LEU A 6 -7.05 -12.10 14.84
CA LEU A 6 -7.07 -13.18 15.81
C LEU A 6 -6.28 -12.75 17.04
N THR A 7 -6.98 -12.55 18.15
CA THR A 7 -6.37 -12.32 19.46
C THR A 7 -6.28 -13.64 20.19
N VAL A 8 -5.08 -14.08 20.55
CA VAL A 8 -4.82 -15.33 21.29
C VAL A 8 -4.25 -14.97 22.65
N THR A 9 -4.89 -15.38 23.73
CA THR A 9 -4.36 -15.24 25.09
C THR A 9 -3.98 -16.63 25.60
N ILE A 10 -2.71 -16.79 25.96
CA ILE A 10 -2.22 -17.95 26.69
C ILE A 10 -2.37 -17.62 28.18
N VAL A 11 -3.35 -18.24 28.83
CA VAL A 11 -3.72 -17.93 30.22
C VAL A 11 -2.79 -18.67 31.16
N GLU A 12 -2.85 -20.00 31.14
CA GLU A 12 -2.09 -20.88 32.03
C GLU A 12 -1.88 -22.25 31.41
N GLY A 13 -0.91 -23.00 31.95
CA GLY A 13 -0.67 -24.40 31.64
C GLY A 13 -0.81 -25.24 32.90
N ARG A 14 -1.15 -26.52 32.75
CA ARG A 14 -1.15 -27.46 33.87
C ARG A 14 -0.62 -28.82 33.49
N ASN A 15 -0.06 -29.52 34.48
CA ASN A 15 0.45 -30.88 34.34
C ASN A 15 1.46 -31.02 33.19
N LEU A 16 2.31 -30.01 33.00
CA LEU A 16 3.30 -29.97 31.92
C LEU A 16 4.43 -31.02 32.09
N LYS A 17 4.52 -31.67 33.26
CA LYS A 17 5.44 -32.75 33.59
C LYS A 17 4.77 -33.71 34.57
N ASP A 18 5.12 -34.99 34.50
CA ASP A 18 4.57 -36.03 35.37
C ASP A 18 4.98 -35.81 36.84
N GLU A 19 4.12 -36.17 37.79
CA GLU A 19 4.41 -36.03 39.23
C GLU A 19 5.57 -36.93 39.67
N ASP A 20 5.84 -38.01 38.92
CA ASP A 20 6.92 -38.98 39.15
C ASP A 20 8.30 -38.51 38.63
N ILE A 21 8.39 -37.37 37.94
CA ILE A 21 9.65 -36.84 37.40
C ILE A 21 10.22 -35.76 38.32
N ILE A 22 11.45 -35.97 38.79
CA ILE A 22 12.18 -35.00 39.62
C ILE A 22 12.54 -33.75 38.80
N GLY A 23 12.19 -32.56 39.32
CA GLY A 23 12.51 -31.25 38.73
C GLY A 23 11.33 -30.62 37.98
N LYS A 24 11.14 -29.31 38.14
CA LYS A 24 10.04 -28.56 37.49
C LYS A 24 10.50 -27.95 36.15
N ASN A 25 9.56 -27.49 35.33
CA ASN A 25 9.88 -26.85 34.04
C ASN A 25 10.13 -25.33 34.19
N ASP A 26 10.96 -24.78 33.31
CA ASP A 26 11.06 -23.37 32.96
C ASP A 26 10.27 -23.14 31.65
N ALA A 27 8.95 -23.13 31.74
CA ALA A 27 8.09 -23.25 30.57
C ALA A 27 7.82 -21.93 29.84
N TYR A 28 7.89 -21.97 28.50
CA TYR A 28 7.30 -20.96 27.61
C TYR A 28 6.52 -21.61 26.46
N VAL A 29 5.59 -20.85 25.87
CA VAL A 29 4.76 -21.29 24.75
C VAL A 29 5.11 -20.49 23.51
N GLU A 30 5.51 -21.17 22.44
CA GLU A 30 5.63 -20.64 21.07
C GLU A 30 4.31 -20.87 20.33
N LEU A 31 3.83 -19.86 19.61
CA LEU A 31 2.58 -19.91 18.88
C LEU A 31 2.70 -19.26 17.51
N TYR A 32 2.08 -19.87 16.50
CA TYR A 32 2.17 -19.42 15.11
C TYR A 32 1.00 -19.90 14.24
N LEU A 33 0.66 -19.12 13.22
CA LEU A 33 -0.24 -19.52 12.12
C LEU A 33 0.59 -20.00 10.92
N ASP A 34 1.63 -19.23 10.59
CA ASP A 34 2.66 -19.54 9.61
C ASP A 34 3.98 -19.87 10.34
N LYS A 35 4.66 -20.96 9.94
CA LYS A 35 5.92 -21.40 10.56
C LYS A 35 7.02 -20.35 10.48
N ASP A 36 6.93 -19.43 9.51
CA ASP A 36 7.89 -18.35 9.30
C ASP A 36 7.66 -17.16 10.27
N TYR A 37 6.49 -17.07 10.92
CA TYR A 37 6.17 -16.01 11.90
C TYR A 37 5.68 -16.58 13.24
N LYS A 38 6.58 -16.59 14.22
CA LYS A 38 6.33 -17.17 15.55
C LYS A 38 6.39 -16.13 16.65
N GLN A 39 5.42 -16.17 17.56
CA GLN A 39 5.40 -15.39 18.79
C GLN A 39 5.63 -16.33 19.98
N ARG A 40 6.15 -15.85 21.10
CA ARG A 40 6.31 -16.67 22.31
C ARG A 40 5.95 -15.94 23.59
N THR A 41 5.55 -16.70 24.61
CA THR A 41 5.41 -16.18 25.98
C THR A 41 6.77 -15.96 26.64
N THR A 42 6.76 -15.20 27.74
CA THR A 42 7.88 -15.21 28.70
C THR A 42 7.99 -16.58 29.35
N THR A 43 9.22 -16.95 29.71
CA THR A 43 9.50 -18.15 30.50
C THR A 43 9.02 -17.96 31.94
N ILE A 44 8.26 -18.92 32.46
CA ILE A 44 7.91 -19.01 33.88
C ILE A 44 8.69 -20.17 34.48
N LYS A 45 9.50 -19.87 35.49
CA LYS A 45 10.48 -20.79 36.05
C LYS A 45 9.92 -21.67 37.15
N ASP A 46 10.53 -22.83 37.33
CA ASP A 46 10.31 -23.75 38.44
C ASP A 46 8.81 -24.03 38.71
N THR A 47 8.05 -24.37 37.66
CA THR A 47 6.65 -24.79 37.80
C THR A 47 6.14 -25.67 36.65
N ASN A 48 5.31 -26.66 36.98
CA ASN A 48 4.57 -27.46 36.00
C ASN A 48 3.18 -26.89 35.70
N ASN A 49 2.79 -25.84 36.43
CA ASN A 49 1.50 -25.15 36.31
C ASN A 49 1.74 -23.63 36.15
N PRO A 50 2.39 -23.18 35.07
CA PRO A 50 2.70 -21.78 34.84
C PRO A 50 1.44 -20.97 34.49
N THR A 51 1.39 -19.71 34.95
CA THR A 51 0.38 -18.74 34.55
C THR A 51 1.06 -17.60 33.80
N TRP A 52 0.69 -17.40 32.52
CA TRP A 52 1.30 -16.38 31.67
C TRP A 52 0.40 -15.14 31.51
N ASN A 53 -0.91 -15.31 31.30
CA ASN A 53 -1.85 -14.24 30.97
C ASN A 53 -1.37 -13.33 29.82
N GLN A 54 -0.69 -13.90 28.83
CA GLN A 54 -0.09 -13.14 27.73
C GLN A 54 -0.94 -13.20 26.48
N LYS A 55 -1.15 -12.02 25.90
CA LYS A 55 -2.01 -11.80 24.73
C LYS A 55 -1.15 -11.53 23.49
N PHE A 56 -1.52 -12.19 22.41
CA PHE A 56 -0.88 -12.15 21.10
C PHE A 56 -1.91 -11.82 20.04
N THR A 57 -1.49 -11.11 19.00
CA THR A 57 -2.36 -10.71 17.91
C THR A 57 -1.79 -11.21 16.60
N PHE A 58 -2.64 -11.84 15.79
CA PHE A 58 -2.31 -12.28 14.44
C PHE A 58 -3.29 -11.68 13.44
N ASN A 59 -2.78 -11.29 12.28
CA ASN A 59 -3.62 -10.88 11.15
C ASN A 59 -3.90 -12.11 10.31
N LEU A 60 -5.17 -12.52 10.21
CA LEU A 60 -5.58 -13.69 9.44
C LEU A 60 -5.48 -13.39 7.94
N GLN A 61 -4.65 -14.15 7.23
CA GLN A 61 -4.56 -14.18 5.77
C GLN A 61 -5.36 -15.35 5.19
N LYS A 62 -5.54 -15.40 3.86
CA LYS A 62 -6.37 -16.41 3.15
C LYS A 62 -5.95 -17.88 3.34
N ARG A 63 -4.89 -18.19 4.10
CA ARG A 63 -4.36 -19.56 4.31
C ARG A 63 -4.29 -20.00 5.77
N ASP A 64 -4.70 -19.17 6.73
CA ASP A 64 -4.55 -19.46 8.16
C ASP A 64 -5.77 -20.20 8.72
N ASP A 65 -5.81 -21.52 8.55
CA ASP A 65 -6.90 -22.36 9.09
C ASP A 65 -6.55 -22.98 10.47
N ASP A 66 -5.27 -23.01 10.85
CA ASP A 66 -4.78 -23.67 12.06
C ASP A 66 -3.91 -22.72 12.92
N LEU A 67 -4.14 -22.71 14.23
CA LEU A 67 -3.21 -22.13 15.21
C LEU A 67 -2.37 -23.24 15.83
N HIS A 68 -1.05 -23.11 15.72
CA HIS A 68 -0.09 -24.04 16.32
C HIS A 68 0.44 -23.50 17.64
N LEU A 69 0.53 -24.36 18.64
CA LEU A 69 1.08 -24.09 19.97
C LEU A 69 2.17 -25.12 20.28
N HIS A 70 3.32 -24.67 20.77
CA HIS A 70 4.44 -25.53 21.19
C HIS A 70 4.96 -25.06 22.55
N VAL A 71 5.05 -25.98 23.50
CA VAL A 71 5.59 -25.71 24.84
C VAL A 71 7.02 -26.22 24.90
N TYR A 72 7.92 -25.41 25.43
CA TYR A 72 9.33 -25.70 25.61
C TYR A 72 9.77 -25.46 27.05
N ASP A 73 10.82 -26.17 27.46
CA ASP A 73 11.57 -25.94 28.69
C ASP A 73 12.84 -25.11 28.38
N ASP A 74 13.11 -24.04 29.13
CA ASP A 74 14.15 -23.02 28.86
C ASP A 74 15.48 -23.31 29.59
N ASP A 75 15.77 -24.57 29.91
CA ASP A 75 17.05 -24.99 30.46
C ASP A 75 18.13 -25.08 29.36
N VAL A 76 19.26 -24.42 29.60
CA VAL A 76 20.26 -24.08 28.58
C VAL A 76 21.11 -25.30 28.17
N ALA A 77 20.73 -25.95 27.06
CA ALA A 77 21.56 -26.44 25.95
C ALA A 77 20.85 -27.60 25.20
N GLY A 78 19.69 -27.29 24.62
CA GLY A 78 18.85 -28.23 23.89
C GLY A 78 17.40 -27.83 24.09
N ARG A 79 16.63 -27.62 23.01
CA ARG A 79 15.20 -27.28 23.14
C ARG A 79 14.44 -28.57 23.41
N ASP A 80 14.27 -28.92 24.69
CA ASP A 80 13.42 -30.04 25.04
C ASP A 80 11.96 -29.63 24.88
N SER A 81 11.32 -30.23 23.87
CA SER A 81 9.89 -30.02 23.60
C SER A 81 9.07 -30.70 24.70
N VAL A 82 8.25 -29.91 25.39
CA VAL A 82 7.33 -30.39 26.42
C VAL A 82 6.07 -30.96 25.78
N GLY A 83 5.54 -30.30 24.74
CA GLY A 83 4.38 -30.76 24.00
C GLY A 83 3.94 -29.77 22.93
N SER A 84 3.02 -30.19 22.05
CA SER A 84 2.46 -29.31 21.02
C SER A 84 0.97 -29.57 20.81
N ALA A 85 0.25 -28.55 20.36
CA ALA A 85 -1.16 -28.65 19.98
C ALA A 85 -1.43 -27.88 18.68
N LYS A 86 -2.53 -28.25 18.03
CA LYS A 86 -3.05 -27.59 16.84
C LYS A 86 -4.54 -27.33 17.04
N ILE A 87 -4.96 -26.09 16.84
CA ILE A 87 -6.36 -25.66 16.98
C ILE A 87 -6.88 -25.29 15.59
N ASP A 88 -7.89 -26.02 15.11
CA ASP A 88 -8.59 -25.73 13.87
C ASP A 88 -9.49 -24.50 14.08
N LEU A 89 -9.05 -23.35 13.55
CA LEU A 89 -9.71 -22.07 13.73
C LEU A 89 -11.07 -22.04 13.04
N LYS A 90 -11.21 -22.74 11.91
CA LYS A 90 -12.46 -22.84 11.16
C LYS A 90 -13.54 -23.58 11.93
N LYS A 91 -13.18 -24.64 12.63
CA LYS A 91 -14.10 -25.44 13.44
C LYS A 91 -14.45 -24.77 14.78
N HIS A 92 -13.47 -24.13 15.40
CA HIS A 92 -13.58 -23.70 16.80
C HIS A 92 -13.83 -22.21 17.00
N VAL A 93 -13.34 -21.35 16.11
CA VAL A 93 -13.33 -19.89 16.32
C VAL A 93 -14.18 -19.15 15.28
N PHE A 94 -13.96 -19.44 14.00
CA PHE A 94 -14.63 -18.73 12.91
C PHE A 94 -16.14 -18.98 12.97
N GLY A 95 -16.94 -17.91 12.84
CA GLY A 95 -18.40 -17.94 12.99
C GLY A 95 -18.92 -17.93 14.44
N LYS A 96 -18.10 -18.31 15.42
CA LYS A 96 -18.45 -18.24 16.85
C LYS A 96 -17.89 -16.99 17.55
N GLY A 97 -16.86 -16.38 16.99
CA GLY A 97 -16.27 -15.11 17.45
C GLY A 97 -15.32 -15.24 18.63
N ARG A 98 -15.55 -16.20 19.53
CA ARG A 98 -14.66 -16.52 20.66
C ARG A 98 -14.58 -18.02 20.90
N TYR A 99 -13.41 -18.49 21.29
CA TYR A 99 -13.11 -19.84 21.75
C TYR A 99 -12.33 -19.75 23.05
N GLU A 100 -12.70 -20.52 24.05
CA GLU A 100 -12.01 -20.58 25.33
C GLU A 100 -12.09 -22.00 25.86
N ASP A 101 -10.93 -22.65 26.04
CA ASP A 101 -10.90 -24.06 26.40
C ASP A 101 -9.52 -24.48 26.93
N TRP A 102 -9.49 -25.66 27.54
CA TRP A 102 -8.26 -26.39 27.85
C TRP A 102 -7.85 -27.27 26.67
N VAL A 103 -6.74 -26.93 26.03
CA VAL A 103 -6.20 -27.62 24.87
C VAL A 103 -5.16 -28.62 25.33
N LYS A 104 -5.45 -29.90 25.11
CA LYS A 104 -4.53 -31.00 25.40
C LYS A 104 -3.31 -30.95 24.49
N LEU A 105 -2.14 -31.24 25.05
CA LEU A 105 -0.88 -31.38 24.32
C LEU A 105 -0.63 -32.89 24.06
N PRO A 106 -1.08 -33.44 22.91
CA PRO A 106 -0.82 -34.83 22.56
C PRO A 106 0.67 -35.08 22.35
N ALA A 107 1.11 -36.30 22.68
CA ALA A 107 2.48 -36.70 22.43
C ALA A 107 2.72 -37.09 20.96
N MET A 108 3.94 -36.83 20.48
CA MET A 108 4.43 -37.46 19.25
C MET A 108 4.90 -38.89 19.52
N LEU A 109 4.84 -39.76 18.50
CA LEU A 109 5.06 -41.21 18.56
C LEU A 109 6.13 -41.63 19.59
N GLY A 110 5.71 -42.43 20.58
CA GLY A 110 6.59 -43.07 21.57
C GLY A 110 6.61 -42.43 22.97
N LEU A 111 5.95 -41.29 23.17
CA LEU A 111 5.88 -40.60 24.48
C LEU A 111 4.43 -40.46 24.96
N ARG A 112 4.22 -40.25 26.27
CA ARG A 112 2.90 -39.99 26.88
C ARG A 112 2.52 -38.51 26.74
N SER A 113 1.23 -38.22 26.56
CA SER A 113 0.66 -36.85 26.48
C SER A 113 1.14 -35.97 27.64
N LYS A 114 1.52 -34.71 27.42
CA LYS A 114 2.07 -33.85 28.49
C LYS A 114 1.34 -32.53 28.61
N GLY A 115 0.37 -32.49 29.53
CA GLY A 115 -0.26 -31.27 30.01
C GLY A 115 -1.31 -30.66 29.09
N GLU A 116 -1.88 -29.56 29.58
CA GLU A 116 -2.95 -28.82 28.92
C GLU A 116 -2.65 -27.32 29.01
N LEU A 117 -3.07 -26.57 27.98
CA LEU A 117 -3.01 -25.10 27.97
C LEU A 117 -4.42 -24.53 28.02
N HIS A 118 -4.68 -23.59 28.91
CA HIS A 118 -5.89 -22.76 28.86
C HIS A 118 -5.66 -21.61 27.89
N VAL A 119 -6.45 -21.60 26.82
CA VAL A 119 -6.29 -20.64 25.71
C VAL A 119 -7.61 -19.92 25.47
N ILE A 120 -7.54 -18.60 25.34
CA ILE A 120 -8.66 -17.76 24.89
C ILE A 120 -8.32 -17.23 23.51
N ILE A 121 -9.20 -17.45 22.54
CA ILE A 121 -9.06 -16.98 21.17
C ILE A 121 -10.27 -16.13 20.82
N GLU A 122 -10.04 -14.90 20.40
CA GLU A 122 -11.07 -13.98 19.95
C GLU A 122 -10.81 -13.61 18.50
N HIS A 123 -11.79 -13.83 17.65
CA HIS A 123 -11.73 -13.46 16.26
C HIS A 123 -12.63 -12.25 16.02
N GLN A 124 -12.00 -11.11 15.83
CA GLN A 124 -12.67 -9.91 15.36
C GLN A 124 -12.66 -9.93 13.84
N THR A 125 -13.78 -10.37 13.27
CA THR A 125 -14.07 -10.15 11.86
C THR A 125 -14.07 -8.64 11.63
N GLN A 126 -13.36 -8.16 10.61
CA GLN A 126 -13.59 -6.77 10.21
C GLN A 126 -15.06 -6.63 9.84
N MET A 127 -15.79 -5.72 10.51
CA MET A 127 -17.21 -5.52 10.25
C MET A 127 -17.39 -5.13 8.78
N SER A 128 -17.86 -6.07 7.96
CA SER A 128 -18.64 -5.72 6.80
C SER A 128 -19.97 -5.19 7.33
N ASN A 129 -20.25 -3.90 7.16
CA ASN A 129 -21.61 -3.39 7.37
C ASN A 129 -22.56 -4.17 6.44
N THR A 130 -23.29 -5.15 6.97
CA THR A 130 -24.33 -5.85 6.23
C THR A 130 -25.62 -5.07 6.32
N THR A 131 -26.01 -4.46 5.18
CA THR A 131 -27.26 -4.70 4.45
C THR A 131 -27.66 -3.40 3.75
N THR A 132 -27.36 -3.26 2.47
CA THR A 132 -28.27 -2.77 1.41
C THR A 132 -27.67 -3.17 0.05
N THR A 133 -28.56 -3.60 -0.83
CA THR A 133 -28.35 -4.05 -2.21
C THR A 133 -27.36 -3.22 -3.05
N ASN A 134 -26.46 -3.89 -3.78
CA ASN A 134 -25.79 -3.40 -5.00
C ASN A 134 -25.22 -1.97 -5.00
N GLU A 135 -24.46 -1.59 -3.97
CA GLU A 135 -23.59 -0.41 -4.05
C GLU A 135 -22.13 -0.79 -3.84
N GLN A 136 -21.26 -0.11 -4.59
CA GLN A 136 -19.81 -0.23 -4.55
C GLN A 136 -19.32 -0.20 -3.10
N ILE A 137 -18.38 -1.08 -2.75
CA ILE A 137 -17.57 -0.90 -1.55
C ILE A 137 -16.81 0.41 -1.75
N ASP A 138 -17.36 1.49 -1.21
CA ASP A 138 -16.80 2.82 -1.31
C ASP A 138 -15.50 2.84 -0.51
N LEU A 139 -14.41 3.02 -1.24
CA LEU A 139 -13.18 3.56 -0.67
C LEU A 139 -13.52 4.80 0.15
N GLU A 140 -12.90 4.95 1.32
CA GLU A 140 -12.91 6.21 2.06
C GLU A 140 -12.70 7.37 1.07
N ASP A 141 -13.74 8.19 0.89
CA ASP A 141 -13.70 9.31 -0.03
C ASP A 141 -12.59 10.28 0.41
N ALA A 142 -11.89 10.87 -0.55
CA ALA A 142 -10.82 11.85 -0.29
C ALA A 142 -11.28 13.04 0.57
N SER A 143 -12.59 13.21 0.77
CA SER A 143 -13.20 14.18 1.68
C SER A 143 -12.89 13.95 3.17
N SER A 144 -12.41 12.76 3.58
CA SER A 144 -12.01 12.45 4.96
C SER A 144 -10.57 12.84 5.31
N LEU A 145 -9.76 13.27 4.33
CA LEU A 145 -8.35 13.59 4.51
C LEU A 145 -8.15 14.88 5.32
N LYS A 146 -7.35 14.81 6.40
CA LYS A 146 -6.96 15.99 7.16
C LYS A 146 -6.02 16.86 6.30
N THR A 147 -6.24 18.18 6.30
CA THR A 147 -5.28 19.11 5.69
C THR A 147 -4.12 19.33 6.65
N LEU A 148 -3.04 18.58 6.46
CA LEU A 148 -1.83 18.71 7.26
C LEU A 148 -1.09 20.03 6.94
N SER A 149 -0.54 20.68 7.95
CA SER A 149 0.41 21.78 7.82
C SER A 149 1.78 21.29 7.33
N ARG A 150 2.64 22.23 6.92
CA ARG A 150 4.01 21.90 6.52
C ARG A 150 4.82 21.31 7.67
N SER A 151 4.67 21.86 8.88
CA SER A 151 5.33 21.38 10.09
C SER A 151 4.87 19.98 10.49
N GLU A 152 3.57 19.68 10.41
CA GLU A 152 3.05 18.34 10.68
C GLU A 152 3.61 17.32 9.68
N ARG A 153 3.67 17.67 8.39
CA ARG A 153 4.30 16.78 7.38
C ARG A 153 5.79 16.57 7.63
N THR A 154 6.52 17.58 8.09
CA THR A 154 7.93 17.43 8.49
C THR A 154 8.06 16.51 9.70
N ALA A 155 7.23 16.69 10.73
CA ALA A 155 7.22 15.83 11.91
C ALA A 155 6.91 14.36 11.55
N ILE A 156 5.94 14.12 10.66
CA ILE A 156 5.65 12.77 10.16
C ILE A 156 6.86 12.19 9.42
N ALA A 157 7.56 12.98 8.59
CA ALA A 157 8.74 12.54 7.87
C ALA A 157 9.90 12.15 8.80
N GLU A 158 10.17 12.98 9.82
CA GLU A 158 11.18 12.68 10.84
C GLU A 158 10.81 11.41 11.62
N ASP A 159 9.57 11.30 12.06
CA ASP A 159 9.06 10.12 12.77
C ASP A 159 9.17 8.84 11.92
N THR A 160 8.90 8.92 10.61
CA THR A 160 9.08 7.79 9.67
C THR A 160 10.54 7.36 9.59
N LEU A 161 11.47 8.31 9.47
CA LEU A 161 12.89 8.00 9.41
C LEU A 161 13.38 7.36 10.71
N ASN A 162 12.95 7.88 11.87
CA ASN A 162 13.30 7.32 13.17
C ASN A 162 12.83 5.86 13.32
N LYS A 163 11.61 5.55 12.84
CA LYS A 163 11.05 4.18 12.87
C LYS A 163 11.76 3.22 11.92
N LEU A 164 12.12 3.71 10.73
CA LEU A 164 12.91 2.92 9.78
C LEU A 164 14.31 2.63 10.31
N GLU A 165 14.96 3.60 10.94
CA GLU A 165 16.27 3.43 11.59
C GLU A 165 16.19 2.47 12.79
N ALA A 166 15.15 2.60 13.62
CA ALA A 166 14.91 1.67 14.71
C ALA A 166 14.64 0.24 14.20
N GLY A 167 14.05 0.10 13.01
CA GLY A 167 13.64 -1.17 12.42
C GLY A 167 12.32 -1.69 12.98
N TRP A 168 11.54 -0.85 13.65
CA TRP A 168 10.24 -1.20 14.26
C TRP A 168 9.46 0.05 14.70
N TYR A 169 8.18 -0.14 15.03
CA TYR A 169 7.37 0.84 15.74
C TYR A 169 6.40 0.17 16.72
N CYS A 170 5.86 0.93 17.66
CA CYS A 170 4.79 0.45 18.55
C CYS A 170 3.49 1.22 18.32
N LEU A 171 2.37 0.55 18.58
CA LEU A 171 1.09 1.19 18.81
C LEU A 171 0.89 1.48 20.31
N ASP A 172 -0.10 2.31 20.63
CA ASP A 172 -0.56 2.50 22.00
C ASP A 172 -0.87 1.11 22.60
N GLN A 173 -0.19 0.74 23.70
CA GLN A 173 -0.15 -0.58 24.38
C GLN A 173 1.11 -1.45 24.18
N GLY A 174 2.18 -0.94 23.56
CA GLY A 174 3.52 -1.57 23.66
C GLY A 174 3.75 -2.79 22.76
N PHE A 175 2.84 -3.07 21.82
CA PHE A 175 3.05 -4.09 20.78
C PHE A 175 4.02 -3.58 19.71
N ARG A 176 5.15 -4.27 19.53
CA ARG A 176 6.22 -3.92 18.60
C ARG A 176 6.01 -4.58 17.24
N ILE A 177 5.80 -3.77 16.20
CA ILE A 177 5.75 -4.20 14.81
C ILE A 177 7.14 -4.02 14.20
N SER A 178 7.77 -5.12 13.79
CA SER A 178 9.08 -5.10 13.14
C SER A 178 8.97 -4.63 11.69
N LEU A 179 9.93 -3.83 11.24
CA LEU A 179 10.12 -3.41 9.86
C LEU A 179 11.43 -3.98 9.26
N GLN A 180 12.29 -4.56 10.10
CA GLN A 180 13.70 -4.80 9.78
C GLN A 180 13.89 -5.72 8.58
N GLU A 181 13.22 -6.87 8.57
CA GLU A 181 13.33 -7.85 7.48
C GLU A 181 12.77 -7.32 6.18
N ASP A 182 11.62 -6.64 6.22
CA ASP A 182 11.01 -6.07 5.02
C ASP A 182 11.85 -4.95 4.42
N VAL A 183 12.38 -4.06 5.27
CA VAL A 183 13.25 -2.95 4.83
C VAL A 183 14.52 -3.52 4.20
N ALA A 184 15.16 -4.50 4.85
CA ALA A 184 16.35 -5.15 4.31
C ALA A 184 16.05 -5.85 2.97
N PHE A 185 14.95 -6.60 2.89
CA PHE A 185 14.52 -7.27 1.66
C PHE A 185 14.28 -6.27 0.54
N CYS A 186 13.53 -5.20 0.80
CA CYS A 186 13.23 -4.15 -0.17
C CYS A 186 14.53 -3.52 -0.70
N MET A 187 15.42 -3.07 0.20
CA MET A 187 16.69 -2.46 -0.19
C MET A 187 17.58 -3.39 -1.03
N GLN A 188 17.71 -4.66 -0.61
CA GLN A 188 18.54 -5.65 -1.28
C GLN A 188 18.02 -5.99 -2.69
N ASN A 189 16.70 -6.09 -2.83
CA ASN A 189 16.04 -6.52 -4.06
C ASN A 189 15.53 -5.37 -4.93
N SER A 190 15.71 -4.11 -4.53
CA SER A 190 15.45 -2.96 -5.40
C SER A 190 16.39 -2.97 -6.60
N VAL A 191 15.83 -2.71 -7.79
CA VAL A 191 16.56 -2.79 -9.06
C VAL A 191 16.43 -1.48 -9.82
N LEU A 192 17.53 -1.05 -10.43
CA LEU A 192 17.56 0.05 -11.39
C LEU A 192 17.42 -0.52 -12.80
N TYR A 193 16.35 -0.16 -13.49
CA TYR A 193 16.17 -0.41 -14.92
C TYR A 193 16.75 0.76 -15.72
N THR A 194 17.56 0.46 -16.74
CA THR A 194 18.24 1.45 -17.59
C THR A 194 17.83 1.30 -19.06
N GLU A 195 18.07 2.35 -19.85
CA GLU A 195 17.84 2.35 -21.30
C GLU A 195 18.84 1.44 -22.02
N ASP A 196 20.09 1.41 -21.55
CA ASP A 196 21.17 0.55 -22.02
C ASP A 196 21.50 -0.52 -20.98
N ASP A 197 21.67 -1.77 -21.43
CA ASP A 197 22.13 -2.91 -20.61
C ASP A 197 23.58 -3.24 -20.98
N PRO A 198 24.57 -2.58 -20.34
CA PRO A 198 25.97 -2.85 -20.61
C PRO A 198 26.39 -4.29 -20.26
N GLN A 199 25.56 -5.06 -19.55
CA GLN A 199 25.84 -6.45 -19.17
C GLN A 199 25.10 -7.50 -20.03
N GLN A 200 24.27 -7.10 -21.00
CA GLN A 200 23.51 -7.99 -21.90
C GLN A 200 22.80 -9.16 -21.20
N THR A 201 22.18 -8.92 -20.03
CA THR A 201 21.49 -9.98 -19.27
C THR A 201 20.02 -10.19 -19.68
N LYS A 202 19.48 -9.41 -20.63
CA LYS A 202 18.09 -9.47 -21.15
C LYS A 202 16.98 -9.33 -20.08
N LYS A 203 17.29 -9.23 -18.79
CA LYS A 203 16.32 -9.19 -17.68
C LYS A 203 16.08 -7.80 -17.11
N LEU A 204 16.96 -6.84 -17.37
CA LEU A 204 16.94 -5.50 -16.75
C LEU A 204 16.90 -4.35 -17.77
N THR A 205 16.66 -4.69 -19.04
CA THR A 205 16.55 -3.73 -20.15
C THR A 205 15.14 -3.16 -20.19
N LEU A 206 15.01 -1.86 -20.41
CA LEU A 206 13.73 -1.25 -20.75
C LEU A 206 13.32 -1.47 -22.23
N ALA A 207 14.03 -2.33 -22.95
CA ALA A 207 13.65 -2.82 -24.27
C ALA A 207 12.40 -3.70 -24.13
N VAL A 208 11.26 -3.18 -24.58
CA VAL A 208 9.98 -3.89 -24.51
C VAL A 208 9.95 -4.95 -25.62
N ASP A 209 9.89 -6.22 -25.23
CA ASP A 209 9.60 -7.32 -26.17
C ASP A 209 8.12 -7.25 -26.58
N GLU A 210 7.87 -6.76 -27.79
CA GLU A 210 6.54 -6.64 -28.44
C GLU A 210 5.94 -8.01 -28.80
N THR A 211 6.74 -9.07 -28.86
CA THR A 211 6.33 -10.37 -29.41
C THR A 211 5.72 -11.33 -28.39
N ASN A 212 5.95 -11.09 -27.10
CA ASN A 212 5.42 -11.91 -26.00
C ASN A 212 4.47 -11.11 -25.10
N SER A 213 3.17 -11.20 -25.31
CA SER A 213 2.17 -10.75 -24.32
C SER A 213 2.05 -11.79 -23.20
N ARG A 214 2.23 -11.38 -21.93
CA ARG A 214 2.00 -12.26 -20.79
C ARG A 214 0.59 -12.03 -20.27
N SER A 215 -0.35 -12.88 -20.69
CA SER A 215 -1.66 -12.96 -20.04
C SER A 215 -1.49 -13.59 -18.67
N PHE A 216 -1.90 -12.89 -17.62
CA PHE A 216 -1.98 -13.45 -16.26
C PHE A 216 -3.25 -14.30 -16.07
N THR A 217 -4.14 -14.31 -17.06
CA THR A 217 -5.35 -15.15 -17.07
C THR A 217 -5.18 -16.30 -18.05
N THR A 218 -5.48 -17.52 -17.60
CA THR A 218 -5.68 -18.68 -18.49
C THR A 218 -7.05 -18.64 -19.18
N ASP A 219 -7.92 -17.75 -18.71
CA ASP A 219 -9.23 -17.50 -19.28
C ASP A 219 -9.12 -16.45 -20.39
N THR A 220 -9.30 -16.88 -21.63
CA THR A 220 -9.29 -16.04 -22.84
C THR A 220 -10.47 -15.07 -22.92
N THR A 221 -11.42 -15.13 -21.98
CA THR A 221 -12.57 -14.22 -21.89
C THR A 221 -12.40 -13.14 -20.82
N ALA A 222 -11.38 -13.25 -19.97
CA ALA A 222 -11.14 -12.28 -18.90
C ALA A 222 -10.55 -10.97 -19.44
N TYR A 223 -11.19 -9.85 -19.08
CA TYR A 223 -10.75 -8.49 -19.44
C TYR A 223 -10.10 -7.81 -18.24
N THR A 224 -9.13 -6.92 -18.48
CA THR A 224 -8.58 -6.07 -17.42
C THR A 224 -9.68 -5.22 -16.78
N LYS A 225 -9.90 -5.37 -15.47
CA LYS A 225 -10.81 -4.50 -14.74
C LYS A 225 -10.16 -3.15 -14.47
N ILE A 226 -10.58 -2.11 -15.19
CA ILE A 226 -10.08 -0.73 -15.01
C ILE A 226 -11.08 0.09 -14.19
N GLU A 227 -10.58 0.79 -13.18
CA GLU A 227 -11.38 1.66 -12.32
C GLU A 227 -10.68 3.01 -12.15
N VAL A 228 -11.44 4.10 -12.22
CA VAL A 228 -10.94 5.45 -11.91
C VAL A 228 -11.60 5.92 -10.63
N ARG A 229 -10.80 6.19 -9.60
CA ARG A 229 -11.30 6.48 -8.25
C ARG A 229 -10.74 7.79 -7.72
N HIS A 230 -11.58 8.55 -7.03
CA HIS A 230 -11.23 9.81 -6.37
C HIS A 230 -10.64 9.52 -4.99
N CYS A 231 -9.38 9.13 -4.95
CA CYS A 231 -8.69 8.72 -3.73
C CYS A 231 -7.17 8.92 -3.86
N THR A 232 -6.46 8.79 -2.75
CA THR A 232 -4.99 8.76 -2.73
C THR A 232 -4.46 7.43 -3.25
N THR A 233 -3.18 7.42 -3.62
CA THR A 233 -2.47 6.18 -3.96
C THR A 233 -2.45 5.20 -2.77
N LEU A 234 -2.31 5.70 -1.53
CA LEU A 234 -2.29 4.86 -0.32
C LEU A 234 -3.66 4.24 -0.04
N GLN A 235 -4.75 4.99 -0.17
CA GLN A 235 -6.12 4.47 -0.03
C GLN A 235 -6.40 3.36 -1.06
N ALA A 236 -6.07 3.59 -2.33
CA ALA A 236 -6.25 2.58 -3.38
C ALA A 236 -5.42 1.31 -3.13
N ALA A 237 -4.15 1.47 -2.74
CA ALA A 237 -3.27 0.36 -2.41
C ALA A 237 -3.79 -0.45 -1.21
N ARG A 238 -4.17 0.24 -0.12
CA ARG A 238 -4.74 -0.39 1.08
C ARG A 238 -6.03 -1.15 0.76
N PHE A 239 -6.91 -0.60 -0.07
CA PHE A 239 -8.12 -1.30 -0.51
C PHE A 239 -7.80 -2.58 -1.27
N LEU A 240 -6.85 -2.53 -2.21
CA LEU A 240 -6.49 -3.70 -2.99
C LEU A 240 -5.90 -4.81 -2.11
N VAL A 241 -4.97 -4.46 -1.23
CA VAL A 241 -4.29 -5.44 -0.38
C VAL A 241 -5.16 -5.86 0.81
N ALA A 242 -5.61 -4.93 1.64
CA ALA A 242 -6.27 -5.25 2.91
C ALA A 242 -7.76 -5.61 2.75
N GLN A 243 -8.48 -5.05 1.78
CA GLN A 243 -9.93 -5.27 1.65
C GLN A 243 -10.27 -6.32 0.58
N THR A 244 -9.54 -6.35 -0.54
CA THR A 244 -9.80 -7.32 -1.61
C THR A 244 -8.82 -8.50 -1.63
N GLY A 245 -7.72 -8.43 -0.86
CA GLY A 245 -6.74 -9.51 -0.72
C GLY A 245 -6.01 -9.80 -2.03
N GLU A 246 -5.55 -8.75 -2.71
CA GLU A 246 -4.70 -8.82 -3.91
C GLU A 246 -3.22 -8.92 -3.50
N ASP A 247 -2.51 -9.94 -4.00
CA ASP A 247 -1.16 -10.29 -3.53
C ASP A 247 -0.03 -9.60 -4.32
N HIS A 248 -0.27 -9.23 -5.59
CA HIS A 248 0.75 -8.73 -6.51
C HIS A 248 0.53 -7.27 -6.92
N VAL A 249 0.23 -6.40 -5.95
CA VAL A 249 -0.06 -4.99 -6.19
C VAL A 249 1.20 -4.18 -6.52
N GLY A 250 1.23 -3.63 -7.74
CA GLY A 250 2.20 -2.65 -8.21
C GLY A 250 1.69 -1.22 -8.09
N VAL A 251 2.51 -0.29 -7.61
CA VAL A 251 2.16 1.12 -7.39
C VAL A 251 3.13 2.02 -8.15
N LEU A 252 2.62 2.97 -8.93
CA LEU A 252 3.44 4.00 -9.54
C LEU A 252 3.75 5.12 -8.52
N ASN A 253 5.02 5.44 -8.33
CA ASN A 253 5.47 6.65 -7.65
C ASN A 253 5.70 7.78 -8.67
N PHE A 254 5.02 8.92 -8.50
CA PHE A 254 5.15 10.13 -9.33
C PHE A 254 6.43 10.88 -8.97
N ALA A 255 7.56 10.28 -9.35
CA ALA A 255 8.82 10.58 -8.72
C ALA A 255 9.44 11.92 -9.15
N SER A 256 10.19 12.51 -8.24
CA SER A 256 11.23 13.46 -8.53
C SER A 256 12.35 12.78 -9.32
N ALA A 257 12.80 13.43 -10.38
CA ALA A 257 13.98 12.98 -11.11
C ALA A 257 15.27 13.20 -10.30
N LYS A 258 15.25 14.10 -9.31
CA LYS A 258 16.46 14.67 -8.71
C LYS A 258 16.62 14.43 -7.23
N ASN A 259 15.57 14.09 -6.49
CA ASN A 259 15.62 13.99 -5.03
C ASN A 259 14.85 12.74 -4.58
N PRO A 260 15.49 11.77 -3.90
CA PRO A 260 14.81 10.60 -3.37
C PRO A 260 13.68 10.99 -2.41
N GLY A 261 12.44 10.56 -2.69
CA GLY A 261 11.28 10.92 -1.89
C GLY A 261 10.88 12.40 -2.04
N GLY A 262 11.35 13.08 -3.09
CA GLY A 262 11.01 14.47 -3.36
C GLY A 262 11.42 15.41 -2.23
N GLY A 263 10.50 16.27 -1.81
CA GLY A 263 10.69 17.21 -0.72
C GLY A 263 10.18 16.73 0.65
N PHE A 264 9.98 15.42 0.88
CA PHE A 264 9.19 14.93 2.02
C PHE A 264 9.70 15.40 3.39
N ARG A 265 11.03 15.44 3.58
CA ARG A 265 11.69 15.97 4.80
C ARG A 265 11.38 17.44 5.05
N THR A 266 11.18 18.23 3.99
CA THR A 266 10.89 19.67 4.09
C THR A 266 9.39 19.97 4.18
N GLY A 267 8.55 18.94 4.31
CA GLY A 267 7.11 19.06 4.42
C GLY A 267 6.42 19.41 3.09
N ALA A 268 7.03 19.07 1.95
CA ALA A 268 6.37 19.20 0.65
C ALA A 268 5.15 18.25 0.54
N CYS A 269 4.19 18.63 -0.30
CA CYS A 269 2.90 17.94 -0.43
C CYS A 269 2.65 17.54 -1.89
N ALA A 270 3.15 16.38 -2.28
CA ALA A 270 2.71 15.65 -3.46
C ALA A 270 2.68 14.14 -3.18
N GLN A 271 2.39 13.34 -4.21
CA GLN A 271 2.17 11.91 -4.08
C GLN A 271 3.44 11.16 -3.66
N GLU A 272 4.60 11.48 -4.23
CA GLU A 272 5.89 10.88 -3.84
C GLU A 272 6.18 11.14 -2.36
N GLU A 273 5.99 12.36 -1.88
CA GLU A 273 6.23 12.66 -0.47
C GLU A 273 5.25 11.94 0.46
N SER A 274 4.02 11.66 0.02
CA SER A 274 3.08 10.84 0.78
C SER A 274 3.60 9.41 0.91
N LEU A 275 4.00 8.80 -0.21
CA LEU A 275 4.61 7.46 -0.21
C LEU A 275 5.86 7.41 0.67
N ALA A 276 6.75 8.40 0.56
CA ALA A 276 7.97 8.46 1.36
C ALA A 276 7.71 8.65 2.86
N ARG A 277 6.67 9.40 3.24
CA ARG A 277 6.27 9.57 4.64
C ARG A 277 5.58 8.33 5.21
N SER A 278 4.94 7.50 4.40
CA SER A 278 4.10 6.42 4.92
C SER A 278 4.70 5.01 4.77
N SER A 279 5.93 4.89 4.28
CA SER A 279 6.49 3.60 3.89
C SER A 279 8.00 3.44 4.04
N SER A 280 8.48 2.22 3.78
CA SER A 280 9.90 1.88 3.65
C SER A 280 10.53 2.23 2.29
N LEU A 281 9.86 3.01 1.44
CA LEU A 281 10.36 3.35 0.11
C LEU A 281 11.68 4.13 0.14
N TYR A 282 11.84 5.07 1.07
CA TYR A 282 12.99 5.99 1.06
C TYR A 282 14.35 5.27 1.15
N PRO A 283 14.58 4.32 2.08
CA PRO A 283 15.82 3.52 2.12
C PRO A 283 16.18 2.80 0.81
N ALA A 284 15.17 2.33 0.06
CA ALA A 284 15.36 1.70 -1.25
C ALA A 284 15.80 2.72 -2.33
N LEU A 285 15.23 3.92 -2.30
CA LEU A 285 15.61 5.00 -3.21
C LEU A 285 17.02 5.56 -2.92
N THR A 286 17.49 5.46 -1.67
CA THR A 286 18.83 5.93 -1.26
C THR A 286 19.93 4.89 -1.38
N GLN A 287 19.67 3.73 -1.99
CA GLN A 287 20.75 2.78 -2.28
C GLN A 287 21.79 3.41 -3.22
N PRO A 288 23.09 3.13 -3.07
CA PRO A 288 24.15 3.73 -3.90
C PRO A 288 23.89 3.63 -5.41
N ARG A 289 23.38 2.47 -5.87
CA ARG A 289 23.00 2.25 -7.28
C ARG A 289 21.87 3.16 -7.77
N CYS A 290 20.92 3.49 -6.91
CA CYS A 290 19.80 4.38 -7.22
C CYS A 290 20.27 5.84 -7.21
N LEU A 291 21.06 6.22 -6.21
CA LEU A 291 21.64 7.57 -6.09
C LEU A 291 22.44 7.94 -7.34
N THR A 292 23.38 7.10 -7.74
CA THR A 292 24.23 7.38 -8.90
C THR A 292 23.51 7.11 -10.22
N GLY A 293 22.90 5.94 -10.35
CA GLY A 293 22.36 5.46 -11.61
C GLY A 293 21.03 6.09 -12.02
N TYR A 294 20.25 6.66 -11.09
CA TYR A 294 19.00 7.36 -11.38
C TYR A 294 19.09 8.85 -11.05
N TYR A 295 19.43 9.22 -9.81
CA TYR A 295 19.31 10.62 -9.37
C TYR A 295 20.43 11.50 -9.91
N ASP A 296 21.70 11.08 -9.78
CA ASP A 296 22.83 11.82 -10.37
C ASP A 296 22.73 11.85 -11.89
N TYR A 297 22.35 10.74 -12.52
CA TYR A 297 22.13 10.70 -13.96
C TYR A 297 21.13 11.79 -14.41
N ASN A 298 19.96 11.88 -13.77
CA ASN A 298 18.96 12.90 -14.10
C ASN A 298 19.34 14.32 -13.64
N ARG A 299 20.25 14.47 -12.67
CA ARG A 299 20.78 15.79 -12.27
C ARG A 299 21.69 16.38 -13.36
N HIS A 300 22.50 15.53 -14.01
CA HIS A 300 23.43 15.91 -15.06
C HIS A 300 22.84 15.82 -16.48
N GLY A 301 21.73 15.11 -16.65
CA GLY A 301 21.04 14.96 -17.94
C GLY A 301 20.19 16.16 -18.35
N GLU A 302 19.43 15.98 -19.42
CA GLU A 302 18.60 17.02 -20.00
C GLU A 302 17.51 17.54 -19.06
N ARG A 303 17.36 18.86 -19.04
CA ARG A 303 16.47 19.54 -18.11
C ARG A 303 15.02 19.39 -18.57
N GLY A 304 14.23 18.72 -17.74
CA GLY A 304 12.77 18.67 -17.88
C GLY A 304 12.29 17.37 -18.48
N ILE A 305 12.87 16.92 -19.59
CA ILE A 305 12.49 15.66 -20.22
C ILE A 305 12.79 14.45 -19.33
N TYR A 306 13.97 14.48 -18.67
CA TYR A 306 14.54 13.41 -17.85
C TYR A 306 14.68 12.06 -18.60
N SER A 307 15.35 11.11 -17.97
CA SER A 307 15.55 9.76 -18.55
C SER A 307 14.35 8.84 -18.37
N HIS A 308 14.35 7.72 -19.10
CA HIS A 308 13.40 6.62 -18.89
C HIS A 308 13.83 5.66 -17.78
N ARG A 309 14.95 5.91 -17.08
CA ARG A 309 15.44 5.05 -16.00
C ARG A 309 14.38 4.91 -14.90
N MET A 310 14.23 3.71 -14.35
CA MET A 310 13.21 3.42 -13.33
C MET A 310 13.81 2.64 -12.17
N ILE A 311 13.40 2.96 -10.95
CA ILE A 311 13.74 2.14 -9.78
C ILE A 311 12.52 1.28 -9.46
N TYR A 312 12.68 -0.03 -9.55
CA TYR A 312 11.71 -1.00 -9.04
C TYR A 312 12.08 -1.35 -7.59
N SER A 313 11.13 -1.21 -6.67
CA SER A 313 11.30 -1.54 -5.25
C SER A 313 10.25 -2.57 -4.83
N PRO A 314 10.63 -3.85 -4.66
CA PRO A 314 9.69 -4.89 -4.26
C PRO A 314 9.39 -4.83 -2.75
N ARG A 315 8.20 -5.29 -2.35
CA ARG A 315 7.80 -5.45 -0.93
C ARG A 315 8.08 -4.20 -0.07
N VAL A 316 7.73 -3.03 -0.60
CA VAL A 316 7.68 -1.79 0.18
C VAL A 316 6.57 -1.92 1.22
N THR A 317 6.93 -1.78 2.50
CA THR A 317 6.00 -1.82 3.63
C THR A 317 5.37 -0.45 3.82
N ILE A 318 4.05 -0.36 3.68
CA ILE A 318 3.27 0.81 4.09
C ILE A 318 2.85 0.61 5.54
N PHE A 319 3.25 1.52 6.42
CA PHE A 319 3.00 1.43 7.86
C PHE A 319 2.38 2.69 8.47
N LYS A 320 2.06 3.70 7.64
CA LYS A 320 1.18 4.82 8.01
C LYS A 320 0.09 5.05 6.98
N ASP A 321 -1.01 5.66 7.40
CA ASP A 321 -2.04 6.16 6.50
C ASP A 321 -1.71 7.55 5.90
N ASP A 322 -2.66 8.17 5.21
CA ASP A 322 -2.48 9.51 4.62
C ASP A 322 -2.44 10.63 5.67
N ASN A 323 -2.96 10.41 6.87
CA ASN A 323 -2.91 11.34 7.99
C ASN A 323 -1.59 11.21 8.79
N GLY A 324 -0.77 10.21 8.48
CA GLY A 324 0.48 9.92 9.18
C GLY A 324 0.30 9.04 10.42
N GLU A 325 -0.90 8.48 10.63
CA GLU A 325 -1.20 7.59 11.75
C GLU A 325 -0.64 6.19 11.47
N LEU A 326 -0.04 5.55 12.49
CA LEU A 326 0.56 4.23 12.35
C LEU A 326 -0.50 3.16 12.13
N LEU A 327 -0.25 2.26 11.19
CA LEU A 327 -1.14 1.15 10.92
C LEU A 327 -0.91 0.03 11.94
N SER A 328 -1.98 -0.58 12.45
CA SER A 328 -1.87 -1.79 13.25
C SER A 328 -1.49 -3.04 12.44
N SER A 329 -1.75 -2.98 11.14
CA SER A 329 -1.42 -4.00 10.17
C SER A 329 -0.79 -3.32 8.95
N PRO A 330 0.55 -3.24 8.89
CA PRO A 330 1.24 -2.88 7.66
C PRO A 330 0.84 -3.79 6.51
N TYR A 331 0.97 -3.25 5.31
CA TYR A 331 0.76 -4.02 4.10
C TYR A 331 1.89 -3.75 3.11
N HIS A 332 2.07 -4.67 2.16
CA HIS A 332 3.15 -4.58 1.19
C HIS A 332 2.62 -4.26 -0.21
N VAL A 333 3.37 -3.44 -0.92
CA VAL A 333 3.21 -3.20 -2.35
C VAL A 333 4.58 -3.18 -3.01
N SER A 334 4.64 -3.36 -4.32
CA SER A 334 5.88 -3.05 -5.07
C SER A 334 5.74 -1.72 -5.76
N ILE A 335 6.78 -0.91 -5.77
CA ILE A 335 6.73 0.47 -6.28
C ILE A 335 7.69 0.63 -7.45
N VAL A 336 7.19 1.17 -8.57
CA VAL A 336 8.04 1.69 -9.66
C VAL A 336 8.16 3.19 -9.51
N THR A 337 9.39 3.67 -9.36
CA THR A 337 9.76 5.08 -9.23
C THR A 337 10.33 5.57 -10.55
N VAL A 338 9.64 6.54 -11.15
CA VAL A 338 10.01 7.10 -12.44
C VAL A 338 9.50 8.55 -12.55
N PRO A 339 10.26 9.49 -13.16
CA PRO A 339 9.83 10.87 -13.23
C PRO A 339 9.04 11.12 -14.52
N ALA A 340 7.90 11.80 -14.43
CA ALA A 340 7.23 12.32 -15.62
C ALA A 340 8.08 13.43 -16.27
N PRO A 341 7.95 13.68 -17.59
CA PRO A 341 8.53 14.87 -18.19
C PRO A 341 7.92 16.12 -17.55
N ASN A 342 8.72 17.15 -17.35
CA ASN A 342 8.30 18.39 -16.71
C ASN A 342 7.83 19.40 -17.76
N ALA A 343 6.56 19.26 -18.17
CA ALA A 343 5.90 20.16 -19.11
C ALA A 343 5.89 21.62 -18.63
N GLY A 344 6.01 21.88 -17.32
CA GLY A 344 6.09 23.24 -16.78
C GLY A 344 7.39 23.99 -17.12
N VAL A 345 8.44 23.30 -17.57
CA VAL A 345 9.73 23.92 -17.95
C VAL A 345 10.14 23.63 -19.40
N MET A 346 9.44 22.71 -20.06
CA MET A 346 9.64 22.35 -21.46
C MET A 346 8.77 23.22 -22.38
N ARG A 347 9.18 23.32 -23.65
CA ARG A 347 8.46 24.12 -24.66
C ARG A 347 7.84 23.27 -25.76
N ASP A 348 8.47 22.15 -26.10
CA ASP A 348 8.03 21.27 -27.17
C ASP A 348 6.99 20.27 -26.65
N ALA A 349 5.76 20.42 -27.13
CA ALA A 349 4.65 19.57 -26.72
C ALA A 349 4.76 18.15 -27.31
N GLU A 350 5.35 18.00 -28.50
CA GLU A 350 5.55 16.71 -29.15
C GLU A 350 6.60 15.90 -28.39
N GLU A 351 7.72 16.52 -28.05
CA GLU A 351 8.78 15.89 -27.24
C GLU A 351 8.27 15.42 -25.87
N ILE A 352 7.47 16.25 -25.18
CA ILE A 352 6.82 15.88 -23.90
C ILE A 352 5.92 14.66 -24.11
N GLN A 353 5.10 14.67 -25.17
CA GLN A 353 4.15 13.60 -25.44
C GLN A 353 4.85 12.29 -25.79
N ASP A 354 5.90 12.33 -26.60
CA ASP A 354 6.68 11.16 -27.01
C ASP A 354 7.40 10.54 -25.82
N ALA A 355 8.07 11.36 -25.00
CA ALA A 355 8.72 10.86 -23.81
C ALA A 355 7.72 10.31 -22.78
N MET A 356 6.57 10.96 -22.58
CA MET A 356 5.51 10.43 -21.71
C MET A 356 4.99 9.10 -22.25
N THR A 357 4.75 9.00 -23.56
CA THR A 357 4.26 7.80 -24.22
C THR A 357 5.22 6.64 -24.04
N GLU A 358 6.51 6.83 -24.31
CA GLU A 358 7.52 5.78 -24.17
C GLU A 358 7.74 5.41 -22.70
N ARG A 359 7.68 6.39 -21.78
CA ARG A 359 7.85 6.15 -20.34
C ARG A 359 6.71 5.36 -19.73
N VAL A 360 5.46 5.63 -20.15
CA VAL A 360 4.29 4.82 -19.73
C VAL A 360 4.41 3.39 -20.26
N LYS A 361 4.86 3.21 -21.52
CA LYS A 361 5.10 1.88 -22.09
C LYS A 361 6.07 1.06 -21.25
N ARG A 362 7.22 1.66 -20.94
CA ARG A 362 8.30 1.06 -20.13
C ARG A 362 7.84 0.78 -18.70
N LEU A 363 7.02 1.66 -18.12
CA LEU A 363 6.45 1.50 -16.78
C LEU A 363 5.57 0.24 -16.71
N LEU A 364 4.66 0.08 -17.66
CA LEU A 364 3.78 -1.09 -17.74
C LEU A 364 4.61 -2.37 -17.97
N TYR A 365 5.65 -2.30 -18.81
CA TYR A 365 6.57 -3.41 -19.00
C TYR A 365 7.28 -3.81 -17.70
N VAL A 366 7.79 -2.85 -16.91
CA VAL A 366 8.43 -3.16 -15.62
C VAL A 366 7.44 -3.86 -14.68
N PHE A 367 6.18 -3.43 -14.62
CA PHE A 367 5.18 -4.14 -13.82
C PHE A 367 4.91 -5.58 -14.31
N GLU A 368 4.68 -5.76 -15.61
CA GLU A 368 4.46 -7.08 -16.23
C GLU A 368 5.67 -8.01 -16.02
N ALA A 369 6.89 -7.50 -16.23
CA ALA A 369 8.13 -8.26 -16.08
C ALA A 369 8.36 -8.73 -14.63
N ASN A 370 7.95 -7.91 -13.66
CA ASN A 370 8.00 -8.24 -12.23
C ASN A 370 6.72 -8.93 -11.72
N LYS A 371 5.87 -9.43 -12.62
CA LYS A 371 4.71 -10.28 -12.33
C LYS A 371 3.59 -9.58 -11.52
N HIS A 372 3.44 -8.27 -11.69
CA HIS A 372 2.31 -7.55 -11.13
C HIS A 372 1.11 -7.65 -12.05
N ASP A 373 -0.01 -8.18 -11.55
CA ASP A 373 -1.28 -8.29 -12.26
C ASP A 373 -2.29 -7.19 -11.84
N THR A 374 -1.99 -6.49 -10.76
CA THR A 374 -2.87 -5.51 -10.13
C THR A 374 -2.12 -4.21 -9.92
N LEU A 375 -2.59 -3.11 -10.52
CA LEU A 375 -1.86 -1.83 -10.51
C LEU A 375 -2.63 -0.69 -9.84
N VAL A 376 -1.90 0.18 -9.15
CA VAL A 376 -2.33 1.53 -8.77
C VAL A 376 -1.54 2.55 -9.58
N LEU A 377 -2.23 3.19 -10.52
CA LEU A 377 -1.73 4.26 -11.38
C LEU A 377 -2.44 5.58 -10.99
N GLY A 378 -2.28 6.62 -11.80
CA GLY A 378 -3.02 7.87 -11.62
C GLY A 378 -2.56 8.98 -12.55
N ALA A 379 -2.81 10.23 -12.16
CA ALA A 379 -2.52 11.43 -12.94
C ALA A 379 -1.01 11.78 -12.98
N PHE A 380 -0.22 10.88 -13.57
CA PHE A 380 1.23 10.93 -13.62
C PHE A 380 1.73 12.25 -14.25
N GLY A 381 2.52 13.01 -13.50
CA GLY A 381 3.08 14.29 -13.95
C GLY A 381 2.09 15.44 -14.10
N CYS A 382 0.82 15.27 -13.75
CA CYS A 382 -0.22 16.28 -14.01
C CYS A 382 -0.29 17.41 -12.96
N GLY A 383 0.36 17.22 -11.82
CA GLY A 383 0.41 18.20 -10.72
C GLY A 383 1.49 19.26 -10.92
N VAL A 384 2.61 19.11 -10.19
CA VAL A 384 3.75 20.05 -10.24
C VAL A 384 4.37 20.15 -11.64
N PHE A 385 4.43 19.03 -12.36
CA PHE A 385 5.04 18.95 -13.70
C PHE A 385 4.13 19.39 -14.85
N LYS A 386 2.87 19.76 -14.56
CA LYS A 386 1.94 20.41 -15.51
C LYS A 386 1.63 19.64 -16.79
N ASN A 387 1.80 18.31 -16.82
CA ASN A 387 1.29 17.51 -17.93
C ASN A 387 -0.23 17.61 -17.98
N ASN A 388 -0.79 17.56 -19.19
CA ASN A 388 -2.23 17.58 -19.37
C ASN A 388 -2.85 16.22 -18.94
N PRO A 389 -3.80 16.21 -17.97
CA PRO A 389 -4.47 14.99 -17.54
C PRO A 389 -5.14 14.19 -18.66
N LEU A 390 -5.67 14.87 -19.69
CA LEU A 390 -6.30 14.21 -20.82
C LEU A 390 -5.29 13.40 -21.62
N ASP A 391 -4.17 14.03 -21.98
CA ASP A 391 -3.13 13.41 -22.81
C ASP A 391 -2.53 12.19 -22.08
N VAL A 392 -2.27 12.32 -20.78
CA VAL A 392 -1.78 11.22 -19.94
C VAL A 392 -2.78 10.06 -19.87
N ALA A 393 -4.07 10.34 -19.67
CA ALA A 393 -5.10 9.30 -19.65
C ALA A 393 -5.24 8.60 -21.01
N ILE A 394 -5.18 9.34 -22.12
CA ILE A 394 -5.20 8.79 -23.48
C ILE A 394 -3.97 7.90 -23.73
N ILE A 395 -2.78 8.32 -23.30
CA ILE A 395 -1.55 7.54 -23.41
C ILE A 395 -1.70 6.21 -22.67
N TYR A 396 -2.20 6.22 -21.43
CA TYR A 396 -2.48 4.98 -20.70
C TYR A 396 -3.47 4.09 -21.45
N ARG A 397 -4.59 4.65 -21.93
CA ARG A 397 -5.61 3.89 -22.66
C ARG A 397 -5.04 3.25 -23.93
N LYS A 398 -4.26 3.99 -24.72
CA LYS A 398 -3.60 3.49 -25.94
C LYS A 398 -2.70 2.29 -25.63
N HIS A 399 -1.86 2.38 -24.60
CA HIS A 399 -0.98 1.27 -24.22
C HIS A 399 -1.75 0.07 -23.68
N LEU A 400 -2.73 0.29 -22.81
CA LEU A 400 -3.57 -0.79 -22.26
C LEU A 400 -4.47 -1.47 -23.29
N GLN A 401 -4.70 -0.83 -24.45
CA GLN A 401 -5.42 -1.42 -25.59
C GLN A 401 -4.48 -1.97 -26.67
N SER A 402 -3.16 -1.74 -26.56
CA SER A 402 -2.17 -2.25 -27.50
C SER A 402 -2.08 -3.77 -27.45
N ALA A 403 -1.61 -4.40 -28.54
CA ALA A 403 -1.39 -5.84 -28.59
C ALA A 403 -0.48 -6.35 -27.45
N LYS A 404 0.45 -5.51 -26.98
CA LYS A 404 1.40 -5.87 -25.92
C LYS A 404 0.74 -6.00 -24.55
N PHE A 405 -0.03 -5.00 -24.12
CA PHE A 405 -0.55 -4.91 -22.74
C PHE A 405 -2.04 -5.19 -22.60
N LYS A 406 -2.77 -5.39 -23.69
CA LYS A 406 -4.19 -5.73 -23.64
C LYS A 406 -4.37 -7.00 -22.83
N ASN A 407 -5.12 -6.89 -21.74
CA ASN A 407 -5.37 -7.97 -20.78
C ASN A 407 -4.12 -8.51 -20.05
N SER A 408 -2.96 -7.83 -20.13
CA SER A 408 -1.77 -8.16 -19.33
C SER A 408 -1.94 -7.88 -17.84
N PHE A 409 -3.01 -7.20 -17.42
CA PHE A 409 -3.29 -6.96 -16.00
C PHE A 409 -4.69 -7.46 -15.67
N LYS A 410 -4.83 -8.08 -14.50
CA LYS A 410 -6.13 -8.46 -13.94
C LYS A 410 -6.94 -7.21 -13.58
N ARG A 411 -6.30 -6.22 -12.92
CA ARG A 411 -6.99 -5.05 -12.38
C ARG A 411 -6.11 -3.80 -12.33
N ILE A 412 -6.69 -2.64 -12.63
CA ILE A 412 -5.99 -1.35 -12.57
C ILE A 412 -6.91 -0.34 -11.88
N ILE A 413 -6.41 0.31 -10.83
CA ILE A 413 -7.03 1.49 -10.22
C ILE A 413 -6.21 2.72 -10.59
N PHE A 414 -6.82 3.66 -11.32
CA PHE A 414 -6.32 5.03 -11.44
C PHE A 414 -6.79 5.83 -10.22
N ALA A 415 -5.91 5.96 -9.23
CA ALA A 415 -6.13 6.77 -8.02
C ALA A 415 -5.80 8.24 -8.33
N VAL A 416 -6.85 9.08 -8.43
CA VAL A 416 -6.71 10.49 -8.83
C VAL A 416 -7.34 11.40 -7.78
N LEU A 417 -6.49 12.01 -6.95
CA LEU A 417 -6.91 12.83 -5.81
C LEU A 417 -7.55 14.17 -6.20
N ASN A 418 -7.22 14.74 -7.36
CA ASN A 418 -7.87 15.96 -7.82
C ASN A 418 -9.18 15.61 -8.52
N ALA A 419 -10.31 16.15 -8.04
CA ALA A 419 -11.64 15.84 -8.58
C ALA A 419 -11.80 16.16 -10.08
N GLU A 420 -11.25 17.28 -10.57
CA GLU A 420 -11.33 17.64 -12.00
C GLU A 420 -10.52 16.66 -12.85
N MET A 421 -9.29 16.33 -12.43
CA MET A 421 -8.47 15.33 -13.13
C MET A 421 -9.10 13.94 -13.06
N CYS A 422 -9.69 13.56 -11.93
CA CYS A 422 -10.39 12.29 -11.75
C CYS A 422 -11.57 12.20 -12.72
N HIS A 423 -12.32 13.29 -12.89
CA HIS A 423 -13.39 13.36 -13.87
C HIS A 423 -12.87 13.17 -15.31
N VAL A 424 -11.77 13.82 -15.69
CA VAL A 424 -11.13 13.62 -17.01
C VAL A 424 -10.75 12.16 -17.23
N PHE A 425 -10.07 11.54 -16.26
CA PHE A 425 -9.72 10.12 -16.35
C PHE A 425 -10.96 9.23 -16.48
N LYS A 426 -12.02 9.51 -15.71
CA LYS A 426 -13.30 8.78 -15.82
C LYS A 426 -13.87 8.84 -17.23
N GLN A 427 -13.91 10.02 -17.86
CA GLN A 427 -14.39 10.15 -19.24
C GLN A 427 -13.54 9.36 -20.24
N VAL A 428 -12.21 9.38 -20.08
CA VAL A 428 -11.32 8.65 -20.98
C VAL A 428 -11.50 7.15 -20.87
N PHE A 429 -11.69 6.60 -19.67
CA PHE A 429 -11.81 5.15 -19.47
C PHE A 429 -13.24 4.62 -19.58
N SER A 430 -14.27 5.47 -19.59
CA SER A 430 -15.67 5.07 -19.84
C SER A 430 -16.14 5.25 -21.29
N ALA A 431 -15.39 5.99 -22.11
CA ALA A 431 -15.75 6.23 -23.51
C ALA A 431 -15.54 5.00 -24.40
N ASP A 432 -16.29 4.93 -25.50
CA ASP A 432 -16.15 3.85 -26.48
C ASP A 432 -14.93 4.06 -27.39
N ASP A 433 -14.72 5.29 -27.88
CA ASP A 433 -13.62 5.66 -28.77
C ASP A 433 -13.07 7.09 -28.52
N LEU A 434 -12.09 7.51 -29.32
CA LEU A 434 -11.45 8.84 -29.18
C LEU A 434 -12.38 10.01 -29.56
N ASN A 435 -13.31 9.82 -30.48
CA ASN A 435 -14.27 10.86 -30.86
C ASN A 435 -15.25 11.11 -29.72
N ASP A 436 -15.73 10.03 -29.09
CA ASP A 436 -16.57 10.08 -27.89
C ASP A 436 -15.86 10.81 -26.74
N ILE A 437 -14.55 10.57 -26.54
CA ILE A 437 -13.73 11.31 -25.56
C ILE A 437 -13.74 12.81 -25.84
N GLN A 438 -13.45 13.22 -27.08
CA GLN A 438 -13.40 14.64 -27.45
C GLN A 438 -14.77 15.33 -27.28
N GLN A 439 -15.86 14.66 -27.67
CA GLN A 439 -17.22 15.18 -27.51
C GLN A 439 -17.58 15.36 -26.03
N ARG A 440 -17.30 14.35 -25.19
CA ARG A 440 -17.54 14.42 -23.73
C ARG A 440 -16.78 15.57 -23.08
N ILE A 441 -15.51 15.75 -23.44
CA ILE A 441 -14.65 16.80 -22.87
C ILE A 441 -15.07 18.20 -23.34
N ALA A 442 -15.44 18.34 -24.61
CA ALA A 442 -15.99 19.59 -25.13
C ALA A 442 -17.26 20.01 -24.39
N ALA A 443 -18.17 19.07 -24.13
CA ALA A 443 -19.40 19.32 -23.37
C ALA A 443 -19.12 19.78 -21.92
N ILE A 444 -18.12 19.21 -21.26
CA ILE A 444 -17.71 19.60 -19.90
C ILE A 444 -17.12 21.01 -19.86
N SER A 445 -16.31 21.35 -20.87
CA SER A 445 -15.66 22.67 -20.99
C SER A 445 -16.69 23.79 -21.21
N LEU A 446 -17.72 23.53 -22.01
CA LEU A 446 -18.85 24.45 -22.23
C LEU A 446 -19.68 24.68 -20.96
N ASN A 447 -19.95 23.61 -20.19
CA ASN A 447 -20.69 23.70 -18.93
C ASN A 447 -19.93 24.46 -17.83
N HIS A 448 -18.61 24.29 -17.73
CA HIS A 448 -17.76 25.05 -16.79
C HIS A 448 -17.65 26.55 -17.19
N GLY A 449 -17.63 26.85 -18.49
CA GLY A 449 -17.65 28.24 -19.00
C GLY A 449 -18.93 29.00 -18.61
N ASN A 450 -20.10 28.35 -18.74
CA ASN A 450 -21.38 28.93 -18.36
C ASN A 450 -21.52 29.11 -16.83
N ASN A 451 -21.05 28.16 -16.02
CA ASN A 451 -21.07 28.28 -14.55
C ASN A 451 -20.13 29.37 -14.01
N LYS A 452 -18.95 29.57 -14.63
CA LYS A 452 -18.04 30.67 -14.29
C LYS A 452 -18.61 32.05 -14.65
N GLN A 453 -19.37 32.17 -15.74
CA GLN A 453 -20.07 33.43 -16.07
C GLN A 453 -21.24 33.73 -15.13
N HIS A 454 -21.99 32.71 -14.70
CA HIS A 454 -23.09 32.87 -13.75
C HIS A 454 -22.61 33.28 -12.34
N THR A 455 -21.52 32.68 -11.86
CA THR A 455 -20.89 33.02 -10.57
C THR A 455 -20.26 34.43 -10.58
N ARG A 456 -19.63 34.86 -11.68
CA ARG A 456 -19.16 36.25 -11.86
C ARG A 456 -20.30 37.27 -11.86
N LYS A 457 -21.43 36.97 -12.53
CA LYS A 457 -22.62 37.84 -12.55
C LYS A 457 -23.24 37.97 -11.15
N ASN A 458 -23.26 36.90 -10.35
CA ASN A 458 -23.77 36.95 -8.97
C ASN A 458 -22.84 37.71 -8.01
N ARG A 459 -21.51 37.53 -8.09
CA ARG A 459 -20.55 38.32 -7.31
C ARG A 459 -20.62 39.82 -7.61
N ASN A 460 -20.79 40.21 -8.87
CA ASN A 460 -20.95 41.62 -9.26
C ASN A 460 -22.29 42.21 -8.79
N LYS A 461 -23.37 41.42 -8.71
CA LYS A 461 -24.64 41.85 -8.12
C LYS A 461 -24.54 42.02 -6.59
N GLN A 462 -23.80 41.15 -5.90
CA GLN A 462 -23.55 41.23 -4.45
C GLN A 462 -22.74 42.49 -4.10
N HIS A 463 -21.64 42.75 -4.82
CA HIS A 463 -20.81 43.96 -4.59
C HIS A 463 -21.58 45.26 -4.85
N LYS A 464 -22.44 45.32 -5.88
CA LYS A 464 -23.30 46.49 -6.13
C LYS A 464 -24.37 46.69 -5.04
N LYS A 465 -24.89 45.62 -4.44
CA LYS A 465 -25.83 45.73 -3.30
C LYS A 465 -25.14 46.26 -2.03
N VAL A 466 -23.96 45.74 -1.70
CA VAL A 466 -23.18 46.18 -0.52
C VAL A 466 -22.72 47.64 -0.65
N ALA A 467 -22.30 48.08 -1.84
CA ALA A 467 -21.95 49.47 -2.09
C ALA A 467 -23.15 50.42 -2.00
N LYS A 468 -24.35 49.97 -2.40
CA LYS A 468 -25.59 50.75 -2.30
C LYS A 468 -26.11 50.84 -0.85
N GLN A 469 -25.87 49.83 -0.03
CA GLN A 469 -26.18 49.85 1.42
C GLN A 469 -25.24 50.79 2.17
N ARG A 470 -23.93 50.78 1.88
CA ARG A 470 -22.96 51.71 2.48
C ARG A 470 -23.24 53.18 2.14
N ARG A 471 -23.67 53.48 0.90
CA ARG A 471 -24.06 54.85 0.52
C ARG A 471 -25.33 55.36 1.22
N LYS A 472 -26.27 54.48 1.57
CA LYS A 472 -27.48 54.85 2.34
C LYS A 472 -27.21 55.05 3.83
N GLN A 473 -26.19 54.39 4.40
CA GLN A 473 -25.80 54.61 5.79
C GLN A 473 -25.02 55.92 5.98
N ASN A 474 -24.22 56.33 5.00
CA ASN A 474 -23.47 57.59 5.08
C ASN A 474 -24.32 58.85 4.81
N SER A 475 -25.50 58.73 4.19
CA SER A 475 -26.42 59.85 3.97
C SER A 475 -27.45 60.07 5.09
N ALA A 476 -27.29 59.38 6.22
CA ALA A 476 -28.14 59.50 7.40
C ALA A 476 -27.41 60.16 8.59
N PHE A 477 -26.18 60.65 8.36
CA PHE A 477 -25.32 61.32 9.33
C PHE A 477 -24.83 62.70 8.84
N GLU A 478 -25.42 63.21 7.76
CA GLU A 478 -25.43 64.64 7.38
C GLU A 478 -26.88 65.13 7.51
#